data_AF-R6PKV4-F1
#
_entry.id   AF-R6PKV4-F1
#
_cell.length_a   1.000
_cell.length_b   1.000
_cell.length_c   1.000
_cell.angle_alpha   90.00
_cell.angle_beta   90.00
_cell.angle_gamma   90.00
#
_symmetry.space_group_name_H-M   'P 1'
#
loop_
_entity.id
_entity.type
_entity.pdbx_description
1 polymer ?
#
loop_
_entity_poly.entity_id
_entity_poly.type
_entity_poly.pdbx_seq_one_letter_code
_entity_poly.pdbx_strand_id
1 'polypeptide(L)' 'MYLIPIEVKTGSNAKLRSLHLFMEESKEKVALRLWNGPMTSDTVTTQKGKSFTLYNIPLYYAGYLQVFLDRISDTHPCNK' A
#
# COMPACT_ATOMS: atom_id res chain seq x y z
N MET A 1 1.48 -16.15 -5.43
CA MET A 1 1.50 -14.87 -6.15
C MET A 1 1.33 -13.77 -5.13
N TYR A 2 2.28 -12.84 -5.07
CA TYR A 2 2.29 -11.71 -4.13
C TYR A 2 1.77 -10.49 -4.87
N LEU A 3 0.74 -9.82 -4.35
CA LEU A 3 0.08 -8.69 -5.00
C LEU A 3 0.06 -7.50 -4.05
N ILE A 4 0.75 -6.42 -4.41
CA ILE A 4 0.76 -5.20 -3.59
C ILE A 4 -0.35 -4.27 -4.10
N PRO A 5 -1.41 -4.00 -3.31
CA PRO A 5 -2.44 -3.07 -3.73
C PRO A 5 -1.95 -1.63 -3.61
N ILE A 6 -2.22 -0.85 -4.66
CA ILE A 6 -1.87 0.57 -4.73
C ILE A 6 -3.13 1.38 -4.99
N GLU A 7 -3.38 2.34 -4.12
CA GLU A 7 -4.49 3.30 -4.25
C GLU A 7 -3.91 4.69 -4.56
N VAL A 8 -4.49 5.44 -5.50
CA VAL A 8 -4.05 6.81 -5.83
C VAL A 8 -5.15 7.79 -5.44
N LYS A 9 -4.82 8.78 -4.59
CA LYS A 9 -5.79 9.78 -4.12
C LYS A 9 -5.18 11.17 -4.00
N THR A 10 -5.78 12.17 -4.65
CA THR A 10 -5.27 13.55 -4.73
C THR A 10 -6.07 14.56 -3.89
N GLY A 11 -7.17 14.15 -3.24
CA GLY A 11 -8.08 15.02 -2.48
C GLY A 11 -8.22 14.67 -1.00
N SER A 12 -8.83 15.57 -0.22
CA SER A 12 -8.94 15.50 1.25
C SER A 12 -9.97 14.48 1.78
N ASN A 13 -10.89 14.00 0.93
CA ASN A 13 -11.95 13.07 1.35
C ASN A 13 -11.71 11.68 0.75
N ALA A 14 -10.93 10.87 1.46
CA ALA A 14 -10.31 9.68 0.91
C ALA A 14 -10.78 8.41 1.62
N LYS A 15 -12.04 8.01 1.43
CA LYS A 15 -12.49 6.68 1.89
C LYS A 15 -11.66 5.60 1.17
N LEU A 16 -11.04 4.70 1.93
CA LEU A 16 -10.20 3.61 1.41
C LEU A 16 -11.00 2.31 1.17
N ARG A 17 -12.27 2.43 0.76
CA ARG A 17 -13.19 1.28 0.72
C ARG A 17 -12.71 0.14 -0.17
N SER A 18 -12.27 0.43 -1.40
CA SER A 18 -11.67 -0.54 -2.33
C SER A 18 -10.49 -1.27 -1.69
N LEU A 19 -9.57 -0.50 -1.11
CA LEU A 19 -8.38 -1.02 -0.46
C LEU A 19 -8.73 -1.93 0.72
N HIS A 20 -9.66 -1.52 1.58
CA HIS A 20 -10.12 -2.35 2.69
C HIS A 20 -10.73 -3.68 2.19
N LEU A 21 -11.57 -3.64 1.16
CA LEU A 21 -12.17 -4.85 0.58
C LEU A 21 -11.10 -5.79 -0.01
N PHE A 22 -10.12 -5.26 -0.73
CA PHE A 22 -9.01 -6.05 -1.24
C PHE A 22 -8.21 -6.68 -0.09
N MET A 23 -7.85 -5.86 0.91
CA MET A 23 -7.05 -6.33 2.05
C MET A 23 -7.79 -7.37 2.88
N GLU A 24 -9.11 -7.31 2.95
CA GLU A 24 -9.94 -8.31 3.64
C GLU A 24 -9.74 -9.71 3.04
N GLU A 25 -9.87 -9.81 1.72
CA GLU A 25 -9.84 -11.10 0.98
C GLU A 25 -8.42 -11.57 0.63
N SER A 26 -7.43 -10.71 0.83
CA SER A 26 -6.02 -10.97 0.50
C SER A 26 -5.27 -11.73 1.62
N LYS A 27 -4.02 -12.16 1.41
CA LYS A 27 -3.10 -12.58 2.51
C LYS A 27 -2.06 -11.52 2.84
N GLU A 28 -2.13 -10.40 2.15
CA GLU A 28 -1.15 -9.33 2.19
C GLU A 28 -1.25 -8.54 3.50
N LYS A 29 -0.10 -8.02 3.93
CA LYS A 29 0.03 -7.24 5.17
C LYS A 29 0.42 -5.78 4.90
N VAL A 30 0.67 -5.45 3.64
CA VAL A 30 1.15 -4.14 3.20
C VAL A 30 0.28 -3.64 2.06
N ALA A 31 -0.01 -2.35 2.08
CA ALA A 31 -0.68 -1.62 1.02
C ALA A 31 0.02 -0.27 0.79
N LEU A 32 -0.06 0.25 -0.44
CA LEU A 32 0.50 1.56 -0.79
C LEU A 32 -0.63 2.55 -1.13
N ARG A 33 -0.46 3.80 -0.72
CA ARG A 33 -1.29 4.92 -1.14
C ARG A 33 -0.42 6.03 -1.71
N LEU A 34 -0.60 6.35 -3.00
CA LEU A 34 -0.06 7.57 -3.57
C LEU A 34 -0.97 8.74 -3.22
N TRP A 35 -0.44 9.77 -2.56
CA TRP A 35 -1.23 10.89 -2.07
C TRP A 35 -0.52 12.24 -2.09
N ASN A 36 -1.26 13.31 -1.78
CA ASN A 36 -0.77 14.69 -1.74
C ASN A 36 -0.16 15.11 -0.39
N GLY A 37 -0.06 14.19 0.57
CA GLY A 37 0.49 14.43 1.91
C GLY A 37 1.95 13.97 2.05
N PRO A 38 2.52 14.12 3.26
CA PRO A 38 3.88 13.71 3.56
C PRO A 38 4.06 12.18 3.49
N MET A 39 5.30 11.71 3.50
CA MET A 39 5.55 10.27 3.62
C MET A 39 5.23 9.79 5.04
N THR A 40 4.30 8.86 5.19
CA THR A 40 3.92 8.29 6.50
C THR A 40 3.59 6.81 6.38
N SER A 41 3.52 6.11 7.51
CA SER A 41 3.01 4.74 7.60
C SER A 41 1.93 4.66 8.66
N ASP A 42 0.78 4.10 8.32
CA ASP A 42 -0.33 3.91 9.25
C ASP A 42 -0.60 2.40 9.44
N THR A 43 -1.01 2.01 10.64
CA THR A 43 -1.64 0.70 10.86
C THR A 43 -3.13 0.86 10.68
N VAL A 44 -3.69 0.20 9.67
CA VAL A 44 -5.11 0.26 9.32
C VAL A 44 -5.77 -1.05 9.67
N THR A 45 -6.91 -0.98 10.36
CA THR A 45 -7.73 -2.15 10.67
C THR A 45 -9.00 -2.13 9.83
N THR A 46 -9.25 -3.23 9.14
CA THR A 46 -10.46 -3.46 8.35
C THR A 46 -11.69 -3.65 9.24
N GLN A 47 -12.87 -3.66 8.63
CA GLN A 47 -14.13 -3.82 9.37
C GLN A 47 -14.27 -5.21 10.01
N LYS A 48 -13.66 -6.26 9.43
CA LYS A 48 -13.66 -7.60 10.03
C LYS A 48 -12.46 -7.82 10.99
N GLY A 49 -11.71 -6.76 11.32
CA GLY A 49 -10.66 -6.79 12.34
C GLY A 49 -9.26 -7.16 11.85
N LYS A 50 -9.06 -7.35 10.54
CA LYS A 50 -7.73 -7.60 9.97
C LYS A 50 -6.92 -6.31 9.89
N SER A 51 -5.71 -6.31 10.43
CA SER A 51 -4.80 -5.16 10.39
C SER A 51 -3.71 -5.30 9.32
N PHE A 52 -3.35 -4.18 8.70
CA PHE A 52 -2.27 -4.08 7.71
C PHE A 52 -1.56 -2.74 7.79
N THR A 53 -0.34 -2.67 7.25
CA THR A 53 0.44 -1.43 7.13
C THR A 53 0.10 -0.73 5.83
N LEU A 54 -0.29 0.54 5.92
CA LEU A 54 -0.50 1.43 4.79
C LEU A 54 0.66 2.41 4.68
N TYR A 55 1.46 2.30 3.63
CA TYR A 55 2.46 3.31 3.30
C TYR A 55 1.85 4.41 2.45
N ASN A 56 1.88 5.62 2.97
CA ASN A 56 1.43 6.81 2.28
C ASN A 56 2.63 7.49 1.62
N ILE A 57 2.67 7.43 0.29
CA ILE A 57 3.80 7.87 -0.51
C ILE A 57 3.39 9.14 -1.27
N PRO A 58 4.12 10.26 -1.12
CA PRO A 58 3.85 11.47 -1.88
C PRO A 58 3.83 11.22 -3.40
N LEU A 59 2.88 11.82 -4.11
CA LEU A 59 2.66 11.60 -5.56
C LEU A 59 3.91 11.77 -6.42
N TYR A 60 4.81 12.70 -6.06
CA TYR A 60 6.04 12.95 -6.81
C TYR A 60 7.05 11.77 -6.75
N TYR A 61 6.84 10.78 -5.89
CA TYR A 61 7.61 9.53 -5.87
C TYR A 61 7.06 8.44 -6.78
N ALA A 62 5.92 8.66 -7.48
CA ALA A 62 5.33 7.64 -8.35
C ALA A 62 6.31 7.13 -9.42
N GLY A 63 7.15 8.00 -9.98
CA GLY A 63 8.19 7.62 -10.97
C GLY A 63 9.33 6.77 -10.39
N TYR A 64 9.48 6.73 -9.06
CA TYR A 64 10.48 5.93 -8.35
C TYR A 64 9.89 4.67 -7.71
N LEU A 65 8.60 4.40 -7.94
CA LEU A 65 7.90 3.32 -7.28
C LEU A 65 8.53 1.95 -7.57
N GLN A 66 8.98 1.71 -8.80
CA GLN A 66 9.67 0.46 -9.14
C GLN A 66 10.95 0.27 -8.31
N VAL A 67 11.77 1.32 -8.17
CA VAL A 67 12.99 1.28 -7.36
C VAL A 67 12.69 0.98 -5.89
N PHE A 68 11.59 1.54 -5.37
CA PHE A 68 11.12 1.25 -4.02
C PHE A 68 10.67 -0.21 -3.88
N LEU A 69 9.90 -0.71 -4.86
CA LEU A 69 9.41 -2.09 -4.90
C LEU A 69 10.54 -3.12 -5.02
N ASP A 70 11.59 -2.82 -5.80
CA ASP A 70 12.75 -3.72 -5.94
C ASP A 70 13.49 -3.87 -4.61
N ARG A 71 13.73 -2.75 -3.90
CA ARG A 71 14.41 -2.79 -2.59
C ARG A 71 13.65 -3.56 -1.52
N ILE A 72 12.31 -3.52 -1.52
CA ILE A 72 11.51 -4.32 -0.57
C ILE A 72 11.40 -5.79 -1.00
N SER A 73 11.53 -6.06 -2.30
CA SER A 73 11.45 -7.42 -2.86
C SER A 73 12.77 -8.18 -2.68
N ASP A 74 13.92 -7.50 -2.70
CA ASP A 74 15.23 -8.13 -2.44
C ASP A 74 15.36 -8.73 -1.04
N THR A 75 14.48 -8.35 -0.11
CA THR A 75 14.36 -8.98 1.22
C THR A 75 13.63 -10.34 1.20
N HIS A 76 13.00 -10.73 0.09
CA HIS A 76 12.36 -12.02 -0.12
C HIS A 76 12.75 -12.58 -1.48
N PRO A 77 13.75 -13.49 -1.57
CA PRO A 77 14.09 -14.11 -2.83
C PRO A 77 12.90 -14.94 -3.32
N CYS A 78 12.15 -14.38 -4.26
CA CYS A 78 11.24 -15.18 -5.07
C CYS A 78 12.14 -15.98 -6.00
N ASN A 79 12.32 -17.27 -5.67
CA ASN A 79 13.06 -18.22 -6.48
C ASN A 79 12.67 -18.07 -7.95
N LYS A 80 13.68 -17.84 -8.80
CA LYS A 80 13.60 -18.21 -10.22
C LYS A 80 13.41 -19.71 -10.35
#